data_AF-A0A7C1X0L4-F1
#
_entry.id   AF-A0A7C1X0L4-F1
#
_cell.length_a   1.000
_cell.length_b   1.000
_cell.length_c   1.000
_cell.angle_alpha   90.00
_cell.angle_beta   90.00
_cell.angle_gamma   90.00
#
_symmetry.space_group_name_H-M   'P 1'
#
loop_
_entity.id
_entity.type
_entity.pdbx_description
1 polymer ?
#
loop_
_entity_poly.entity_id
_entity_poly.type
_entity_poly.pdbx_seq_one_letter_code
_entity_poly.pdbx_strand_id
1 'polypeptide(L)'
;MLARDPLARLALLVRLLETAGLPALPTRGALQRELDLVRERDLVHALASLVDQHLAAVASSAADRVGEADGEGHQECWSMLEEGRRAGLRVPCVPAPAEGPLEVGQRLIEGARALGAREAWVGSRMKRLERLRLGARAGARAGAGESTEARAEEARRILAAIGGALPGRTLAVFDTDAGLECIEDVGAPVDWRNFAAPLRRASFEGGPTEFVVRDEERLRRGWSFPIVLEGRTHGLVVLVSTRRGDEGGWASAMLARARTQDVALGWRAAQFRSWHRIAHGWDPWFDPRALGWRDRALELVRMARSGVRIEVDGPSREAEVARRWLRFERGGAGAGASDGSPVRFEVPGLRDRRDELVPLLRRWLVRLAAPERPPQLEEAALGLLWRQEWPGGGVALGRCLARAWRFAAGGQGGRPEKLSVRDVRRALRERGLEPVDRLPSRSPRRIDLLFALESTRHRNGNWNRARAASILGWDTVTLAARMGEAGMDAKGKGKKVGGASCVPR
;
A
#
# COMPACT_ATOMS: atom_id res chain seq x y z
N MET A 1 -9.08 1.12 -32.23
CA MET A 1 -10.40 1.28 -31.55
C MET A 1 -10.94 0.00 -30.93
N LEU A 2 -10.86 -1.16 -31.61
CA LEU A 2 -11.34 -2.47 -31.11
C LEU A 2 -10.72 -2.97 -29.78
N ALA A 3 -9.63 -2.36 -29.30
CA ALA A 3 -8.90 -2.82 -28.11
C ALA A 3 -9.51 -2.36 -26.77
N ARG A 4 -10.44 -1.40 -26.74
CA ARG A 4 -11.03 -0.89 -25.47
C ARG A 4 -12.33 -1.56 -25.08
N ASP A 5 -12.97 -2.22 -26.03
CA ASP A 5 -14.27 -2.83 -25.82
C ASP A 5 -14.07 -4.33 -25.60
N PRO A 6 -14.32 -4.86 -24.38
CA PRO A 6 -14.28 -6.30 -24.13
C PRO A 6 -15.21 -7.06 -25.10
N LEU A 7 -16.28 -6.45 -25.62
CA LEU A 7 -17.15 -7.01 -26.66
C LEU A 7 -16.41 -7.17 -27.98
N ALA A 8 -15.64 -6.16 -28.39
CA ALA A 8 -14.84 -6.22 -29.61
C ALA A 8 -13.72 -7.26 -29.51
N ARG A 9 -13.13 -7.45 -28.31
CA ARG A 9 -12.13 -8.50 -28.06
C ARG A 9 -12.75 -9.89 -28.10
N LEU A 10 -13.91 -10.09 -27.48
CA LEU A 10 -14.63 -11.37 -27.51
C LEU A 10 -15.12 -11.69 -28.93
N ALA A 11 -15.66 -10.70 -29.65
CA ALA A 11 -16.06 -10.87 -31.05
C ALA A 11 -14.87 -11.18 -31.97
N LEU A 12 -13.71 -10.56 -31.74
CA LEU A 12 -12.47 -10.87 -32.46
C LEU A 12 -11.98 -12.29 -32.13
N LEU A 13 -12.00 -12.69 -30.86
CA LEU A 13 -11.61 -14.02 -30.41
C LEU A 13 -12.51 -15.09 -31.03
N VAL A 14 -13.82 -14.87 -31.05
CA VAL A 14 -14.80 -15.76 -31.71
C VAL A 14 -14.49 -15.90 -33.20
N ARG A 15 -14.30 -14.78 -33.92
CA ARG A 15 -13.92 -14.83 -35.34
C ARG A 15 -12.60 -15.57 -35.57
N LEU A 16 -11.58 -15.33 -34.74
CA LEU A 16 -10.30 -16.02 -34.85
C LEU A 16 -10.43 -17.53 -34.62
N LEU A 17 -11.27 -17.94 -33.69
CA LEU A 17 -11.53 -19.36 -33.40
C LEU A 17 -12.38 -20.03 -34.50
N GLU A 18 -13.36 -19.33 -35.09
CA GLU A 18 -14.10 -19.79 -36.27
C GLU A 18 -13.17 -20.00 -37.47
N THR A 19 -12.24 -19.06 -37.69
CA THR A 19 -11.26 -19.15 -38.78
C THR A 19 -10.26 -20.29 -38.58
N ALA A 20 -10.05 -20.71 -37.33
CA ALA A 20 -9.12 -21.78 -36.96
C ALA A 20 -9.74 -23.20 -37.00
N GLY A 21 -11.03 -23.35 -37.34
CA GLY A 21 -11.67 -24.66 -37.51
C GLY A 21 -11.81 -25.49 -36.23
N LEU A 22 -11.82 -24.86 -35.05
CA LEU A 22 -11.95 -25.55 -33.77
C LEU A 22 -13.42 -25.94 -33.49
N PRO A 23 -13.71 -27.15 -32.96
CA PRO A 23 -15.07 -27.65 -32.82
C PRO A 23 -15.87 -26.93 -31.71
N ALA A 24 -17.16 -26.73 -32.02
CA ALA A 24 -18.26 -26.26 -31.17
C ALA A 24 -17.91 -25.13 -30.19
N LEU A 25 -17.89 -23.89 -30.70
CA LEU A 25 -17.92 -22.69 -29.89
C LEU A 25 -19.15 -22.68 -28.96
N PRO A 26 -19.06 -22.10 -27.74
CA PRO A 26 -20.25 -21.72 -26.99
C PRO A 26 -21.16 -20.92 -27.92
N THR A 27 -22.44 -21.28 -27.98
CA THR A 27 -23.42 -20.59 -28.82
C THR A 27 -23.34 -19.08 -28.54
N ARG A 28 -23.69 -18.24 -29.52
CA ARG A 28 -23.76 -16.77 -29.33
C ARG A 28 -24.48 -16.39 -28.02
N GLY A 29 -25.49 -17.17 -27.61
CA GLY A 29 -26.20 -16.99 -26.34
C GLY A 29 -25.42 -17.36 -25.07
N ALA A 30 -24.44 -18.27 -25.12
CA ALA A 30 -23.56 -18.57 -24.00
C ALA A 30 -22.49 -17.48 -23.82
N LEU A 31 -21.93 -16.97 -24.93
CA LEU A 31 -20.98 -15.84 -24.89
C LEU A 31 -21.65 -14.53 -24.44
N GLN A 32 -22.87 -14.27 -24.91
CA GLN A 32 -23.64 -13.12 -24.44
C GLN A 32 -23.92 -13.22 -22.93
N ARG A 33 -24.24 -14.41 -22.43
CA ARG A 33 -24.43 -14.64 -20.98
C ARG A 33 -23.17 -14.36 -20.16
N GLU A 34 -22.00 -14.84 -20.59
CA GLU A 34 -20.73 -14.54 -19.90
C GLU A 34 -20.42 -13.03 -19.91
N LEU A 35 -20.71 -12.34 -21.01
CA LEU A 35 -20.58 -10.89 -21.11
C LEU A 35 -21.52 -10.15 -20.15
N ASP A 36 -22.76 -10.61 -20.05
CA ASP A 36 -23.74 -10.04 -19.14
C ASP A 36 -23.31 -10.25 -17.68
N LEU A 37 -22.75 -11.42 -17.33
CA LEU A 37 -22.19 -11.69 -16.00
C LEU A 37 -21.00 -10.78 -15.64
N VAL A 38 -20.11 -10.51 -16.60
CA VAL A 38 -18.99 -9.57 -16.39
C VAL A 38 -19.51 -8.15 -16.14
N ARG A 39 -20.50 -7.71 -16.93
CA ARG A 39 -21.15 -6.40 -16.75
C ARG A 39 -21.85 -6.29 -15.40
N GLU A 40 -22.59 -7.32 -14.99
CA GLU A 40 -23.24 -7.38 -13.68
C GLU A 40 -22.21 -7.26 -12.55
N ARG A 41 -21.07 -7.96 -12.64
CA ARG A 41 -20.00 -7.88 -11.63
C ARG A 41 -19.39 -6.48 -11.54
N ASP A 42 -19.13 -5.85 -12.67
CA ASP A 42 -18.57 -4.50 -12.73
C ASP A 42 -19.57 -3.45 -12.18
N LEU A 43 -20.87 -3.63 -12.44
CA LEU A 43 -21.93 -2.82 -11.85
C LEU A 43 -22.05 -3.00 -10.33
N VAL A 44 -21.92 -4.23 -9.82
CA VAL A 44 -21.88 -4.50 -8.38
C VAL A 44 -20.70 -3.77 -7.73
N HIS A 45 -19.53 -3.73 -8.38
CA HIS A 45 -18.39 -2.99 -7.88
C HIS A 45 -18.60 -1.46 -7.90
N ALA A 46 -19.22 -0.92 -8.95
CA ALA A 46 -19.58 0.49 -9.03
C ALA A 46 -20.58 0.88 -7.93
N LEU A 47 -21.64 0.08 -7.75
CA LEU A 47 -22.63 0.27 -6.68
C LEU A 47 -22.00 0.20 -5.30
N ALA A 48 -21.12 -0.77 -5.05
CA ALA A 48 -20.44 -0.89 -3.76
C ALA A 48 -19.60 0.34 -3.43
N SER A 49 -18.93 0.90 -4.45
CA SER A 49 -18.12 2.12 -4.31
C SER A 49 -18.98 3.34 -4.01
N LEU A 50 -20.10 3.50 -4.72
CA LEU A 50 -21.06 4.59 -4.48
C LEU A 50 -21.71 4.48 -3.09
N VAL A 51 -22.09 3.28 -2.65
CA VAL A 51 -22.61 3.03 -1.29
C VAL A 51 -21.58 3.47 -0.25
N ASP A 52 -20.31 3.07 -0.40
CA ASP A 52 -19.27 3.45 0.54
C ASP A 52 -19.04 4.96 0.61
N GLN A 53 -19.11 5.65 -0.53
CA GLN A 53 -18.99 7.11 -0.61
C GLN A 53 -20.17 7.83 0.05
N HIS A 54 -21.42 7.42 -0.23
CA HIS A 54 -22.59 8.05 0.38
C HIS A 54 -22.69 7.79 1.88
N LEU A 55 -22.39 6.56 2.34
CA LEU A 55 -22.34 6.25 3.77
C LEU A 55 -21.21 7.01 4.48
N ALA A 56 -20.09 7.27 3.80
CA ALA A 56 -19.01 8.09 4.34
C ALA A 56 -19.43 9.57 4.44
N ALA A 57 -20.10 10.10 3.41
CA ALA A 57 -20.59 11.48 3.38
C ALA A 57 -21.57 11.80 4.51
N VAL A 58 -22.44 10.84 4.87
CA VAL A 58 -23.37 10.98 6.02
C VAL A 58 -22.65 10.87 7.36
N ALA A 59 -21.63 10.00 7.46
CA ALA A 59 -20.92 9.76 8.70
C ALA A 59 -19.99 10.92 9.10
N SER A 60 -19.48 11.69 8.13
CA SER A 60 -18.75 12.93 8.35
C SER A 60 -19.72 14.10 8.45
N SER A 61 -19.63 14.97 9.47
CA SER A 61 -20.47 16.18 9.57
C SER A 61 -20.49 16.92 8.22
N ALA A 62 -21.70 17.08 7.67
CA ALA A 62 -21.99 17.28 6.25
C ALA A 62 -21.51 18.61 5.61
N ALA A 63 -20.67 19.40 6.28
CA ALA A 63 -20.25 20.71 5.78
C ALA A 63 -18.97 20.69 4.90
N ASP A 64 -18.03 19.78 5.14
CA ASP A 64 -16.65 19.99 4.62
C ASP A 64 -16.23 19.10 3.43
N ARG A 65 -17.04 18.14 2.95
CA ARG A 65 -16.49 17.08 2.07
C ARG A 65 -17.26 16.68 0.83
N VAL A 66 -18.41 17.28 0.53
CA VAL A 66 -19.13 16.93 -0.72
C VAL A 66 -18.37 17.40 -1.97
N GLY A 67 -17.33 18.24 -1.84
CA GLY A 67 -16.52 18.74 -2.96
C GLY A 67 -15.17 18.06 -3.25
N GLU A 68 -14.63 17.19 -2.38
CA GLU A 68 -13.22 16.74 -2.47
C GLU A 68 -12.98 15.23 -2.63
N ALA A 69 -14.03 14.41 -2.75
CA ALA A 69 -13.84 13.05 -3.27
C ALA A 69 -13.44 13.16 -4.75
N ASP A 70 -12.39 12.45 -5.20
CA ASP A 70 -11.93 12.41 -6.60
C ASP A 70 -13.14 12.32 -7.55
N GLY A 71 -13.57 13.47 -8.10
CA GLY A 71 -14.84 13.58 -8.83
C GLY A 71 -14.88 12.67 -10.05
N GLU A 72 -13.71 12.31 -10.57
CA GLU A 72 -13.55 11.38 -11.70
C GLU A 72 -14.06 9.96 -11.36
N GLY A 73 -13.74 9.41 -10.18
CA GLY A 73 -14.16 8.05 -9.81
C GLY A 73 -15.63 7.95 -9.44
N HIS A 74 -16.20 8.99 -8.83
CA HIS A 74 -17.62 9.08 -8.52
C HIS A 74 -18.47 9.19 -9.80
N GLN A 75 -18.06 10.08 -10.71
CA GLN A 75 -18.74 10.27 -11.99
C GLN A 75 -18.65 9.03 -12.87
N GLU A 76 -17.49 8.36 -12.91
CA GLU A 76 -17.30 7.10 -13.64
C GLU A 76 -18.26 6.01 -13.14
N CYS A 77 -18.42 5.85 -11.82
CA CYS A 77 -19.37 4.89 -11.27
C CYS A 77 -20.81 5.20 -11.70
N TRP A 78 -21.24 6.47 -11.67
CA TRP A 78 -22.58 6.86 -12.15
C TRP A 78 -22.74 6.64 -13.65
N SER A 79 -21.72 6.94 -14.45
CA SER A 79 -21.74 6.67 -15.89
C SER A 79 -21.89 5.17 -16.18
N MET A 80 -21.20 4.30 -15.42
CA MET A 80 -21.36 2.85 -15.54
C MET A 80 -22.78 2.39 -15.21
N LEU A 81 -23.41 2.94 -14.16
CA LEU A 81 -24.81 2.61 -13.82
C LEU A 81 -25.78 3.03 -14.93
N GLU A 82 -25.58 4.22 -15.49
CA GLU A 82 -26.37 4.74 -16.60
C GLU A 82 -26.22 3.89 -17.87
N GLU A 83 -25.00 3.46 -18.20
CA GLU A 83 -24.75 2.54 -19.30
C GLU A 83 -25.41 1.17 -19.08
N GLY A 84 -25.30 0.61 -17.86
CA GLY A 84 -25.98 -0.63 -17.49
C GLY A 84 -27.49 -0.52 -17.63
N ARG A 85 -28.07 0.61 -17.21
CA ARG A 85 -29.50 0.91 -17.37
C ARG A 85 -29.92 0.99 -18.83
N ARG A 86 -29.16 1.70 -19.67
CA ARG A 86 -29.40 1.76 -21.12
C ARG A 86 -29.30 0.41 -21.80
N ALA A 87 -28.49 -0.49 -21.25
CA ALA A 87 -28.38 -1.88 -21.68
C ALA A 87 -29.54 -2.79 -21.17
N GLY A 88 -30.53 -2.23 -20.46
CA GLY A 88 -31.69 -2.97 -19.95
C GLY A 88 -31.46 -3.73 -18.65
N LEU A 89 -30.30 -3.54 -18.00
CA LEU A 89 -30.00 -4.15 -16.70
C LEU A 89 -30.82 -3.45 -15.60
N ARG A 90 -31.23 -4.20 -14.59
CA ARG A 90 -31.97 -3.69 -13.43
C ARG A 90 -31.03 -2.95 -12.48
N VAL A 91 -30.61 -1.76 -12.90
CA VAL A 91 -29.78 -0.84 -12.13
C VAL A 91 -30.69 0.16 -11.41
N PRO A 92 -30.45 0.49 -10.12
CA PRO A 92 -31.22 1.51 -9.42
C PRO A 92 -31.15 2.85 -10.16
N CYS A 93 -32.26 3.60 -10.15
CA CYS A 93 -32.32 4.90 -10.82
C CYS A 93 -31.37 5.93 -10.18
N VAL A 94 -30.89 6.86 -11.00
CA VAL A 94 -30.20 8.08 -10.55
C VAL A 94 -31.06 8.78 -9.49
N PRO A 95 -30.45 9.29 -8.40
CA PRO A 95 -31.15 9.96 -7.32
C PRO A 95 -32.11 11.02 -7.86
N ALA A 96 -33.32 11.06 -7.31
CA ALA A 96 -34.23 12.15 -7.63
C ALA A 96 -33.67 13.47 -7.04
N PRO A 97 -33.94 14.63 -7.65
CA PRO A 97 -33.70 15.91 -6.99
C PRO A 97 -34.38 15.90 -5.62
N ALA A 98 -33.65 16.27 -4.56
CA ALA A 98 -34.05 16.23 -3.14
C ALA A 98 -34.01 14.87 -2.42
N GLU A 99 -33.49 13.81 -3.04
CA GLU A 99 -33.26 12.56 -2.30
C GLU A 99 -32.09 12.69 -1.33
N GLY A 100 -32.32 12.34 -0.06
CA GLY A 100 -31.29 12.40 0.97
C GLY A 100 -30.21 11.31 0.78
N PRO A 101 -28.98 11.52 1.28
CA PRO A 101 -27.89 10.56 1.06
C PRO A 101 -28.12 9.17 1.66
N LEU A 102 -28.98 9.06 2.68
CA LEU A 102 -29.36 7.78 3.30
C LEU A 102 -30.36 7.01 2.42
N GLU A 103 -31.30 7.70 1.79
CA GLU A 103 -32.23 7.14 0.81
C GLU A 103 -31.47 6.67 -0.43
N VAL A 104 -30.54 7.49 -0.94
CA VAL A 104 -29.63 7.09 -2.03
C VAL A 104 -28.80 5.88 -1.63
N GLY A 105 -28.21 5.89 -0.43
CA GLY A 105 -27.44 4.76 0.10
C GLY A 105 -28.25 3.46 0.18
N GLN A 106 -29.50 3.52 0.66
CA GLN A 106 -30.40 2.36 0.68
C GLN A 106 -30.66 1.81 -0.72
N ARG A 107 -31.04 2.69 -1.65
CA ARG A 107 -31.37 2.29 -3.01
C ARG A 107 -30.20 1.64 -3.73
N LEU A 108 -28.99 2.17 -3.54
CA LEU A 108 -27.78 1.58 -4.10
C LEU A 108 -27.47 0.19 -3.52
N ILE A 109 -27.72 -0.03 -2.22
CA ILE A 109 -27.58 -1.35 -1.58
C ILE A 109 -28.59 -2.35 -2.14
N GLU A 110 -29.85 -1.93 -2.31
CA GLU A 110 -30.91 -2.74 -2.90
C GLU A 110 -30.62 -3.07 -4.38
N GLY A 111 -30.11 -2.10 -5.13
CA GLY A 111 -29.64 -2.31 -6.50
C GLY A 111 -28.49 -3.32 -6.59
N ALA A 112 -27.54 -3.26 -5.65
CA ALA A 112 -26.43 -4.20 -5.61
C ALA A 112 -26.93 -5.62 -5.29
N ARG A 113 -27.89 -5.74 -4.37
CA ARG A 113 -28.57 -7.02 -4.09
C ARG A 113 -29.26 -7.57 -5.35
N ALA A 114 -29.98 -6.73 -6.09
CA ALA A 114 -30.68 -7.14 -7.32
C ALA A 114 -29.73 -7.64 -8.42
N LEU A 115 -28.49 -7.14 -8.45
CA LEU A 115 -27.42 -7.56 -9.36
C LEU A 115 -26.55 -8.70 -8.80
N GLY A 116 -27.00 -9.37 -7.72
CA GLY A 116 -26.32 -10.56 -7.19
C GLY A 116 -25.17 -10.27 -6.22
N ALA A 117 -25.11 -9.09 -5.60
CA ALA A 117 -24.17 -8.85 -4.51
C ALA A 117 -24.38 -9.86 -3.37
N ARG A 118 -23.28 -10.31 -2.75
CA ARG A 118 -23.31 -11.31 -1.68
C ARG A 118 -24.15 -10.81 -0.49
N GLU A 119 -25.07 -11.63 0.02
CA GLU A 119 -25.94 -11.26 1.15
C GLU A 119 -25.17 -10.82 2.41
N ALA A 120 -23.98 -11.39 2.66
CA ALA A 120 -23.12 -10.94 3.76
C ALA A 120 -22.68 -9.46 3.60
N TRP A 121 -22.36 -9.04 2.37
CA TRP A 121 -22.02 -7.65 2.07
C TRP A 121 -23.25 -6.75 2.21
N VAL A 122 -24.39 -7.16 1.64
CA VAL A 122 -25.66 -6.42 1.71
C VAL A 122 -26.09 -6.20 3.16
N GLY A 123 -26.11 -7.27 3.96
CA GLY A 123 -26.47 -7.22 5.38
C GLY A 123 -25.54 -6.32 6.20
N SER A 124 -24.22 -6.33 5.92
CA SER A 124 -23.26 -5.43 6.57
C SER A 124 -23.54 -3.95 6.25
N ARG A 125 -23.89 -3.63 5.00
CA ARG A 125 -24.17 -2.25 4.57
C ARG A 125 -25.53 -1.76 5.07
N MET A 126 -26.56 -2.61 5.07
CA MET A 126 -27.85 -2.29 5.67
C MET A 126 -27.72 -1.99 7.18
N LYS A 127 -27.01 -2.83 7.94
CA LYS A 127 -26.72 -2.55 9.36
C LYS A 127 -25.98 -1.24 9.58
N ARG A 128 -25.05 -0.89 8.67
CA ARG A 128 -24.34 0.40 8.73
C ARG A 128 -25.28 1.57 8.44
N LEU A 129 -26.13 1.46 7.43
CA LEU A 129 -27.14 2.46 7.09
C LEU A 129 -28.13 2.68 8.25
N GLU A 130 -28.61 1.60 8.87
CA GLU A 130 -29.48 1.66 10.05
C GLU A 130 -28.81 2.35 11.23
N ARG A 131 -27.55 2.03 11.51
CA ARG A 131 -26.77 2.75 12.55
C ARG A 131 -26.64 4.24 12.24
N LEU A 132 -26.47 4.63 10.98
CA LEU A 132 -26.44 6.05 10.60
C LEU A 132 -27.80 6.71 10.73
N ARG A 133 -28.90 6.02 10.43
CA ARG A 133 -30.28 6.52 10.67
C ARG A 133 -30.55 6.73 12.15
N LEU A 134 -30.16 5.75 12.97
CA LEU A 134 -30.28 5.82 14.43
C LEU A 134 -29.35 6.90 15.00
N GLY A 135 -28.12 7.02 14.50
CA GLY A 135 -27.15 8.03 14.88
C GLY A 135 -27.53 9.46 14.45
N ALA A 136 -28.14 9.63 13.27
CA ALA A 136 -28.69 10.93 12.86
C ALA A 136 -29.88 11.36 13.75
N ARG A 137 -30.63 10.39 14.29
CA ARG A 137 -31.70 10.63 15.27
C ARG A 137 -31.16 10.79 16.70
N ALA A 138 -30.08 10.09 17.06
CA ALA A 138 -29.43 10.14 18.37
C ALA A 138 -28.44 11.31 18.49
N GLY A 139 -27.98 11.91 17.38
CA GLY A 139 -27.24 13.17 17.38
C GLY A 139 -28.03 14.34 17.97
N ALA A 140 -29.35 14.20 18.11
CA ALA A 140 -30.20 15.12 18.87
C ALA A 140 -30.22 14.82 20.39
N ARG A 141 -29.77 13.64 20.84
CA ARG A 141 -29.72 13.23 22.25
C ARG A 141 -28.60 12.21 22.49
N ALA A 142 -27.50 12.69 23.07
CA ALA A 142 -26.46 11.95 23.79
C ALA A 142 -25.35 11.26 22.97
N GLY A 143 -24.12 11.71 23.25
CA GLY A 143 -22.88 10.96 23.00
C GLY A 143 -22.24 10.53 24.32
N ALA A 144 -22.03 9.22 24.48
CA ALA A 144 -21.06 8.53 25.34
C ALA A 144 -21.19 7.03 25.02
N GLY A 145 -20.18 6.22 24.71
CA GLY A 145 -18.74 6.34 24.84
C GLY A 145 -18.22 5.07 25.52
N GLU A 146 -18.01 3.98 24.77
CA GLU A 146 -17.31 2.80 25.28
C GLU A 146 -15.79 3.03 25.13
N SER A 147 -15.04 2.92 26.23
CA SER A 147 -13.66 3.41 26.31
C SER A 147 -12.66 2.51 25.58
N THR A 148 -11.61 3.13 25.01
CA THR A 148 -10.46 2.46 24.39
C THR A 148 -9.78 1.45 25.33
N GLU A 149 -9.90 1.65 26.64
CA GLU A 149 -9.28 0.83 27.68
C GLU A 149 -9.98 -0.52 27.85
N ALA A 150 -11.31 -0.56 27.73
CA ALA A 150 -12.07 -1.82 27.76
C ALA A 150 -11.68 -2.76 26.61
N ARG A 151 -11.36 -2.19 25.43
CA ARG A 151 -10.92 -2.96 24.25
C ARG A 151 -9.49 -3.48 24.40
N ALA A 152 -8.60 -2.69 25.00
CA ALA A 152 -7.24 -3.13 25.30
C ALA A 152 -7.22 -4.28 26.32
N GLU A 153 -8.08 -4.22 27.33
CA GLU A 153 -8.19 -5.27 28.35
C GLU A 153 -8.73 -6.59 27.79
N GLU A 154 -9.67 -6.54 26.85
CA GLU A 154 -10.18 -7.73 26.17
C GLU A 154 -9.10 -8.39 25.30
N ALA A 155 -8.30 -7.61 24.58
CA ALA A 155 -7.15 -8.12 23.83
C ALA A 155 -6.15 -8.82 24.78
N ARG A 156 -5.81 -8.21 25.92
CA ARG A 156 -4.93 -8.84 26.92
C ARG A 156 -5.51 -10.17 27.45
N ARG A 157 -6.81 -10.24 27.69
CA ARG A 157 -7.49 -11.47 28.14
C ARG A 157 -7.38 -12.60 27.12
N ILE A 158 -7.62 -12.31 25.83
CA ILE A 158 -7.46 -13.29 24.74
C ILE A 158 -6.01 -13.79 24.68
N LEU A 159 -5.04 -12.89 24.84
CA LEU A 159 -3.62 -13.23 24.78
C LEU A 159 -3.16 -14.07 25.98
N ALA A 160 -3.66 -13.78 27.18
CA ALA A 160 -3.43 -14.59 28.37
C ALA A 160 -4.03 -16.01 28.23
N ALA A 161 -5.22 -16.12 27.65
CA ALA A 161 -5.84 -17.41 27.36
C ALA A 161 -5.04 -18.23 26.35
N ILE A 162 -4.46 -17.57 25.32
CA ILE A 162 -3.55 -18.22 24.37
C ILE A 162 -2.26 -18.63 25.08
N GLY A 163 -1.64 -17.78 25.91
CA GLY A 163 -0.42 -18.12 26.65
C GLY A 163 -0.60 -19.31 27.61
N GLY A 164 -1.70 -19.33 28.37
CA GLY A 164 -2.01 -20.41 29.31
C GLY A 164 -2.25 -21.78 28.64
N ALA A 165 -2.71 -21.80 27.39
CA ALA A 165 -2.89 -23.02 26.61
C ALA A 165 -1.58 -23.61 26.06
N LEU A 166 -0.45 -22.91 26.23
CA LEU A 166 0.81 -23.18 25.53
C LEU A 166 2.05 -23.12 26.45
N PRO A 167 2.12 -23.92 27.54
CA PRO A 167 3.33 -23.95 28.37
C PRO A 167 4.55 -24.41 27.53
N GLY A 168 5.68 -23.70 27.64
CA GLY A 168 6.92 -24.01 26.93
C GLY A 168 6.98 -23.55 25.46
N ARG A 169 6.42 -22.39 25.12
CA ARG A 169 6.46 -21.86 23.74
C ARG A 169 6.87 -20.38 23.71
N THR A 170 7.68 -19.99 22.73
CA THR A 170 7.94 -18.57 22.44
C THR A 170 6.78 -18.01 21.61
N LEU A 171 5.91 -17.21 22.22
CA LEU A 171 4.76 -16.59 21.55
C LEU A 171 5.01 -15.09 21.39
N ALA A 172 5.49 -14.67 20.23
CA ALA A 172 5.60 -13.25 19.93
C ALA A 172 4.21 -12.70 19.56
N VAL A 173 3.54 -12.11 20.54
CA VAL A 173 2.24 -11.45 20.41
C VAL A 173 2.43 -9.95 20.21
N PHE A 174 1.80 -9.38 19.18
CA PHE A 174 1.89 -7.94 18.93
C PHE A 174 0.52 -7.28 19.06
N ASP A 175 0.39 -6.43 20.07
CA ASP A 175 -0.73 -5.51 20.25
C ASP A 175 -0.45 -4.20 19.49
N THR A 176 -1.22 -3.90 18.44
CA THR A 176 -0.97 -2.65 17.68
C THR A 176 -1.48 -1.39 18.35
N ASP A 177 -2.39 -1.53 19.31
CA ASP A 177 -2.97 -0.41 20.07
C ASP A 177 -2.07 -0.07 21.27
N ALA A 178 -1.43 -1.06 21.92
CA ALA A 178 -0.56 -0.85 23.09
C ALA A 178 0.94 -0.72 22.80
N GLY A 179 1.52 -1.39 21.79
CA GLY A 179 2.98 -1.46 21.71
C GLY A 179 3.54 -2.69 21.00
N LEU A 180 4.73 -2.57 20.38
CA LEU A 180 5.52 -3.74 19.97
C LEU A 180 6.14 -4.37 21.22
N GLU A 181 5.38 -5.19 21.95
CA GLU A 181 5.93 -6.01 23.03
C GLU A 181 6.08 -7.47 22.55
N CYS A 182 7.09 -8.16 23.08
CA CYS A 182 7.31 -9.58 22.82
C CYS A 182 7.13 -10.28 24.17
N ILE A 183 6.13 -11.14 24.29
CA ILE A 183 5.79 -11.79 25.56
C ILE A 183 6.41 -13.22 25.56
N GLU A 184 7.58 -13.32 26.20
CA GLU A 184 8.32 -14.51 26.69
C GLU A 184 8.72 -15.70 25.78
N ASP A 185 9.83 -16.33 26.21
CA ASP A 185 10.62 -17.41 25.61
C ASP A 185 10.79 -18.54 26.64
N VAL A 186 10.24 -19.74 26.38
CA VAL A 186 10.45 -20.95 27.23
C VAL A 186 10.32 -22.21 26.35
N GLY A 187 11.13 -23.26 26.62
CA GLY A 187 11.57 -24.26 25.64
C GLY A 187 10.77 -25.57 25.40
N ALA A 188 11.45 -26.48 24.67
CA ALA A 188 11.19 -27.89 24.24
C ALA A 188 10.37 -28.15 22.93
N PRO A 189 10.81 -29.09 22.05
CA PRO A 189 10.19 -29.36 20.73
C PRO A 189 9.02 -30.34 20.77
N VAL A 190 7.93 -30.09 20.01
CA VAL A 190 6.73 -30.98 19.97
C VAL A 190 6.10 -31.12 18.57
N ASP A 191 5.41 -32.25 18.36
CA ASP A 191 4.64 -32.72 17.20
C ASP A 191 3.40 -31.84 16.87
N TRP A 192 3.22 -31.55 15.57
CA TRP A 192 2.29 -30.54 15.03
C TRP A 192 0.85 -31.02 14.89
N ARG A 193 0.61 -32.34 14.94
CA ARG A 193 -0.74 -32.93 14.76
C ARG A 193 -1.73 -32.54 15.87
N ASN A 194 -1.24 -32.12 17.03
CA ASN A 194 -2.05 -31.71 18.19
C ASN A 194 -2.38 -30.20 18.23
N PHE A 195 -1.93 -29.41 17.25
CA PHE A 195 -2.00 -27.95 17.26
C PHE A 195 -3.37 -27.38 16.83
N ALA A 196 -4.15 -28.13 16.06
CA ALA A 196 -5.40 -27.66 15.46
C ALA A 196 -6.58 -27.57 16.45
N ALA A 197 -6.55 -28.32 17.56
CA ALA A 197 -7.66 -28.41 18.50
C ALA A 197 -7.70 -27.24 19.52
N PRO A 198 -6.56 -26.79 20.12
CA PRO A 198 -6.57 -25.65 21.04
C PRO A 198 -6.90 -24.31 20.38
N LEU A 199 -6.42 -24.07 19.14
CA LEU A 199 -6.75 -22.87 18.36
C LEU A 199 -8.24 -22.80 17.97
N ARG A 200 -8.90 -23.96 17.82
CA ARG A 200 -10.37 -24.05 17.65
C ARG A 200 -11.14 -23.89 18.97
N ARG A 201 -10.49 -24.04 20.13
CA ARG A 201 -11.13 -23.83 21.45
C ARG A 201 -10.98 -22.40 21.95
N ALA A 202 -9.89 -21.71 21.62
CA ALA A 202 -9.71 -20.29 21.91
C ALA A 202 -10.64 -19.36 21.09
N SER A 203 -11.50 -19.91 20.24
CA SER A 203 -12.40 -19.18 19.33
C SER A 203 -13.84 -19.02 19.85
N PHE A 204 -14.04 -18.85 21.16
CA PHE A 204 -15.33 -18.47 21.75
C PHE A 204 -15.08 -17.16 22.52
N GLU A 205 -15.67 -16.00 22.18
CA GLU A 205 -17.11 -15.71 22.16
C GLU A 205 -17.59 -14.81 20.96
N GLY A 206 -16.85 -14.75 19.83
CA GLY A 206 -17.07 -13.74 18.77
C GLY A 206 -17.49 -14.20 17.36
N GLY A 207 -17.87 -15.47 17.15
CA GLY A 207 -18.29 -16.00 15.83
C GLY A 207 -17.24 -16.84 15.10
N PRO A 208 -17.62 -17.59 14.04
CA PRO A 208 -16.77 -18.62 13.45
C PRO A 208 -15.60 -18.02 12.67
N THR A 209 -14.38 -18.34 13.11
CA THR A 209 -13.15 -18.05 12.37
C THR A 209 -12.68 -19.37 11.73
N GLU A 210 -12.73 -19.47 10.40
CA GLU A 210 -12.27 -20.66 9.68
C GLU A 210 -10.76 -20.53 9.37
N PHE A 211 -9.96 -21.52 9.79
CA PHE A 211 -8.53 -21.59 9.50
C PHE A 211 -8.29 -22.55 8.33
N VAL A 212 -7.92 -22.02 7.16
CA VAL A 212 -7.60 -22.84 5.99
C VAL A 212 -6.08 -22.92 5.80
N VAL A 213 -5.50 -24.10 5.99
CA VAL A 213 -4.07 -24.39 5.76
C VAL A 213 -3.92 -25.07 4.39
N ARG A 214 -3.07 -24.54 3.49
CA ARG A 214 -2.95 -25.06 2.11
C ARG A 214 -1.55 -25.48 1.65
N ASP A 215 -0.48 -25.35 2.43
CA ASP A 215 0.86 -25.54 1.84
C ASP A 215 1.99 -25.86 2.86
N GLU A 216 2.65 -27.00 2.70
CA GLU A 216 3.77 -27.46 3.53
C GLU A 216 5.09 -26.73 3.24
N GLU A 217 5.31 -26.19 2.04
CA GLU A 217 6.55 -25.47 1.72
C GLU A 217 6.63 -24.11 2.45
N ARG A 218 5.47 -23.55 2.82
CA ARG A 218 5.34 -22.34 3.65
C ARG A 218 5.74 -22.57 5.11
N LEU A 219 5.75 -23.80 5.62
CA LEU A 219 6.15 -24.12 7.01
C LEU A 219 7.58 -23.66 7.32
N ARG A 220 8.46 -23.54 6.31
CA ARG A 220 9.86 -23.12 6.46
C ARG A 220 10.04 -21.60 6.71
N ARG A 221 8.99 -20.78 6.60
CA ARG A 221 9.10 -19.30 6.56
C ARG A 221 8.49 -18.56 7.77
N GLY A 222 7.90 -19.25 8.72
CA GLY A 222 7.13 -18.66 9.82
C GLY A 222 5.68 -18.34 9.39
N TRP A 223 4.77 -18.29 10.36
CA TRP A 223 3.34 -18.00 10.15
C TRP A 223 3.00 -16.67 10.78
N SER A 224 2.08 -15.93 10.18
CA SER A 224 1.46 -14.75 10.78
C SER A 224 -0.05 -14.86 10.69
N PHE A 225 -0.76 -14.69 11.79
CA PHE A 225 -2.22 -14.73 11.87
C PHE A 225 -2.75 -13.36 12.26
N PRO A 226 -3.67 -12.76 11.48
CA PRO A 226 -4.35 -11.54 11.91
C PRO A 226 -5.26 -11.83 13.11
N ILE A 227 -5.14 -11.02 14.16
CA ILE A 227 -6.13 -10.94 15.24
C ILE A 227 -7.23 -10.02 14.71
N VAL A 228 -8.42 -10.57 14.45
CA VAL A 228 -9.55 -9.83 13.89
C VAL A 228 -10.65 -9.72 14.96
N LEU A 229 -11.04 -8.50 15.31
CA LEU A 229 -12.18 -8.20 16.18
C LEU A 229 -13.18 -7.37 15.39
N GLU A 230 -14.45 -7.76 15.41
CA GLU A 230 -15.55 -7.07 14.69
C GLU A 230 -15.27 -6.82 13.20
N GLY A 231 -14.56 -7.74 12.54
CA GLY A 231 -14.19 -7.62 11.13
C GLY A 231 -13.06 -6.62 10.84
N ARG A 232 -12.39 -6.09 11.88
CA ARG A 232 -11.19 -5.26 11.78
C ARG A 232 -9.98 -6.01 12.31
N THR A 233 -8.83 -5.88 11.66
CA THR A 233 -7.60 -6.48 12.17
C THR A 233 -6.97 -5.56 13.23
N HIS A 234 -6.74 -6.11 14.44
CA HIS A 234 -6.22 -5.42 15.63
C HIS A 234 -4.82 -5.90 16.06
N GLY A 235 -4.39 -7.07 15.61
CA GLY A 235 -3.03 -7.56 15.86
C GLY A 235 -2.54 -8.56 14.81
N LEU A 236 -1.29 -8.98 14.96
CA LEU A 236 -0.72 -10.13 14.27
C LEU A 236 -0.05 -11.04 15.30
N VAL A 237 -0.38 -12.33 15.28
CA VAL A 237 0.36 -13.37 15.99
C VAL A 237 1.36 -13.97 15.02
N VAL A 238 2.66 -13.92 15.32
CA VAL A 238 3.69 -14.51 14.44
C VAL A 238 4.32 -15.71 15.13
N LEU A 239 4.18 -16.89 14.50
CA LEU A 239 4.84 -18.12 14.93
C LEU A 239 6.10 -18.33 14.09
N VAL A 240 7.27 -18.34 14.74
CA VAL A 240 8.55 -18.62 14.07
C VAL A 240 9.07 -19.96 14.57
N SER A 241 9.28 -20.90 13.65
CA SER A 241 9.91 -22.19 13.98
C SER A 241 11.41 -22.02 14.11
N THR A 242 11.97 -22.43 15.25
CA THR A 242 13.41 -22.39 15.54
C THR A 242 14.10 -23.74 15.29
N ARG A 243 13.45 -24.70 14.64
CA ARG A 243 13.87 -26.13 14.53
C ARG A 243 15.22 -26.42 13.84
N ARG A 244 16.09 -25.45 13.53
CA ARG A 244 17.48 -25.79 13.22
C ARG A 244 18.25 -25.93 14.53
N GLY A 245 18.98 -27.02 14.67
CA GLY A 245 20.10 -27.16 15.62
C GLY A 245 21.25 -26.19 15.32
N ASP A 246 20.93 -24.96 14.94
CA ASP A 246 21.88 -23.85 14.87
C ASP A 246 22.08 -23.40 16.32
N GLU A 247 23.27 -23.69 16.82
CA GLU A 247 23.75 -23.48 18.18
C GLU A 247 23.59 -21.99 18.57
N GLY A 248 22.58 -21.71 19.41
CA GLY A 248 22.36 -20.41 20.03
C GLY A 248 20.96 -19.86 19.80
N GLY A 249 20.02 -20.18 20.71
CA GLY A 249 18.63 -19.68 20.67
C GLY A 249 18.51 -18.17 20.48
N TRP A 250 19.50 -17.40 20.93
CA TRP A 250 19.56 -15.94 20.78
C TRP A 250 19.60 -15.45 19.32
N ALA A 251 20.38 -16.09 18.43
CA ALA A 251 20.49 -15.66 17.03
C ALA A 251 19.18 -15.90 16.26
N SER A 252 18.54 -17.04 16.52
CA SER A 252 17.23 -17.39 15.97
C SER A 252 16.13 -16.46 16.50
N ALA A 253 16.15 -16.11 17.79
CA ALA A 253 15.22 -15.15 18.38
C ALA A 253 15.40 -13.74 17.80
N MET A 254 16.64 -13.29 17.58
CA MET A 254 16.93 -12.00 16.93
C MET A 254 16.45 -11.96 15.48
N LEU A 255 16.67 -13.03 14.70
CA LEU A 255 16.16 -13.15 13.34
C LEU A 255 14.63 -13.20 13.30
N ALA A 256 14.00 -13.93 14.22
CA ALA A 256 12.54 -13.97 14.37
C ALA A 256 12.00 -12.58 14.67
N ARG A 257 12.55 -11.89 15.68
CA ARG A 257 12.18 -10.52 16.04
C ARG A 257 12.34 -9.56 14.88
N ALA A 258 13.45 -9.64 14.16
CA ALA A 258 13.72 -8.76 13.03
C ALA A 258 12.69 -8.92 11.91
N ARG A 259 12.35 -10.17 11.56
CA ARG A 259 11.32 -10.48 10.54
C ARG A 259 9.94 -10.07 10.99
N THR A 260 9.60 -10.31 12.26
CA THR A 260 8.28 -9.96 12.78
C THR A 260 8.08 -8.44 12.81
N GLN A 261 9.12 -7.68 13.15
CA GLN A 261 9.08 -6.22 13.05
C GLN A 261 8.83 -5.75 11.61
N ASP A 262 9.42 -6.39 10.59
CA ASP A 262 9.15 -6.04 9.19
C ASP A 262 7.69 -6.30 8.80
N VAL A 263 7.14 -7.43 9.24
CA VAL A 263 5.73 -7.79 8.98
C VAL A 263 4.79 -6.81 9.70
N ALA A 264 5.05 -6.53 10.98
CA ALA A 264 4.26 -5.59 11.77
C ALA A 264 4.30 -4.19 11.17
N LEU A 265 5.48 -3.72 10.73
CA LEU A 265 5.65 -2.42 10.11
C LEU A 265 4.96 -2.34 8.75
N GLY A 266 5.06 -3.39 7.93
CA GLY A 266 4.35 -3.49 6.65
C GLY A 266 2.83 -3.45 6.82
N TRP A 267 2.32 -4.12 7.86
CA TRP A 267 0.90 -4.09 8.18
C TRP A 267 0.46 -2.72 8.74
N ARG A 268 1.26 -2.11 9.62
CA ARG A 268 0.99 -0.74 10.12
C ARG A 268 0.97 0.29 8.99
N ALA A 269 1.90 0.18 8.04
CA ALA A 269 1.89 0.99 6.83
C ALA A 269 0.62 0.78 6.00
N ALA A 270 0.12 -0.44 5.88
CA ALA A 270 -1.14 -0.71 5.20
C ALA A 270 -2.36 -0.11 5.93
N GLN A 271 -2.39 -0.18 7.27
CA GLN A 271 -3.42 0.49 8.09
C GLN A 271 -3.37 2.01 7.89
N PHE A 272 -2.18 2.61 7.98
CA PHE A 272 -1.98 4.04 7.74
C PHE A 272 -2.45 4.43 6.34
N ARG A 273 -2.07 3.68 5.30
CA ARG A 273 -2.52 3.94 3.92
C ARG A 273 -4.04 3.90 3.78
N SER A 274 -4.67 2.90 4.38
CA SER A 274 -6.13 2.76 4.36
C SER A 274 -6.81 3.95 5.04
N TRP A 275 -6.38 4.28 6.26
CA TRP A 275 -6.84 5.45 7.01
C TRP A 275 -6.63 6.74 6.21
N HIS A 276 -5.42 6.94 5.66
CA HIS A 276 -5.04 8.13 4.94
C HIS A 276 -5.86 8.30 3.66
N ARG A 277 -6.06 7.22 2.90
CA ARG A 277 -6.91 7.22 1.69
C ARG A 277 -8.35 7.60 2.02
N ILE A 278 -8.91 7.08 3.11
CA ILE A 278 -10.28 7.41 3.56
C ILE A 278 -10.35 8.86 4.05
N ALA A 279 -9.36 9.32 4.81
CA ALA A 279 -9.36 10.64 5.44
C ALA A 279 -9.02 11.78 4.48
N HIS A 280 -8.22 11.50 3.44
CA HIS A 280 -7.60 12.52 2.60
C HIS A 280 -7.73 12.28 1.09
N GLY A 281 -8.50 11.28 0.66
CA GLY A 281 -8.79 11.04 -0.75
C GLY A 281 -7.63 10.46 -1.57
N TRP A 282 -6.43 10.26 -1.00
CA TRP A 282 -5.30 9.71 -1.74
C TRP A 282 -4.48 8.69 -0.95
N ASP A 283 -3.90 7.73 -1.67
CA ASP A 283 -3.14 6.60 -1.14
C ASP A 283 -1.64 6.92 -1.10
N PRO A 284 -1.02 7.11 0.09
CA PRO A 284 0.41 7.29 0.20
C PRO A 284 1.13 5.98 -0.12
N TRP A 285 2.36 6.08 -0.62
CA TRP A 285 3.18 4.92 -0.91
C TRP A 285 4.38 4.83 0.00
N PHE A 286 4.75 3.60 0.31
CA PHE A 286 5.95 3.24 1.05
C PHE A 286 6.63 2.09 0.30
N ASP A 287 7.93 2.21 0.07
CA ASP A 287 8.74 1.06 -0.34
C ASP A 287 9.29 0.39 0.92
N PRO A 288 8.79 -0.80 1.32
CA PRO A 288 9.37 -1.50 2.45
C PRO A 288 10.83 -1.93 2.23
N ARG A 289 11.34 -1.84 0.99
CA ARG A 289 12.72 -2.18 0.62
C ARG A 289 13.64 -0.98 0.48
N ALA A 290 13.12 0.24 0.57
CA ALA A 290 13.97 1.43 0.54
C ALA A 290 14.94 1.43 1.72
N LEU A 291 16.18 1.87 1.47
CA LEU A 291 17.20 1.95 2.51
C LEU A 291 16.73 2.92 3.59
N GLY A 292 16.76 2.48 4.84
CA GLY A 292 16.36 3.30 5.99
C GLY A 292 14.85 3.50 6.17
N TRP A 293 13.98 2.97 5.29
CA TRP A 293 12.52 3.07 5.47
C TRP A 293 12.09 2.48 6.82
N ARG A 294 12.60 1.29 7.15
CA ARG A 294 12.31 0.60 8.40
C ARG A 294 12.63 1.49 9.60
N ASP A 295 13.85 2.03 9.64
CA ASP A 295 14.33 2.83 10.76
C ASP A 295 13.53 4.12 10.91
N ARG A 296 13.18 4.77 9.79
CA ARG A 296 12.36 5.99 9.76
C ARG A 296 10.92 5.74 10.21
N ALA A 297 10.30 4.66 9.75
CA ALA A 297 8.93 4.34 10.16
C ALA A 297 8.88 3.93 11.64
N LEU A 298 9.86 3.19 12.14
CA LEU A 298 9.99 2.90 13.57
C LEU A 298 10.29 4.15 14.41
N GLU A 299 11.08 5.10 13.88
CA GLU A 299 11.29 6.41 14.47
C GLU A 299 9.97 7.20 14.57
N LEU A 300 9.19 7.28 13.49
CA LEU A 300 7.86 7.91 13.50
C LEU A 300 6.92 7.30 14.55
N VAL A 301 6.87 5.96 14.63
CA VAL A 301 6.06 5.26 15.64
C VAL A 301 6.53 5.61 17.06
N ARG A 302 7.84 5.57 17.32
CA ARG A 302 8.41 5.93 18.64
C ARG A 302 8.13 7.39 18.99
N MET A 303 8.36 8.31 18.06
CA MET A 303 8.10 9.72 18.26
C MET A 303 6.61 9.97 18.54
N ALA A 304 5.71 9.39 17.75
CA ALA A 304 4.27 9.56 17.93
C ALA A 304 3.81 9.10 19.33
N ARG A 305 4.35 7.98 19.81
CA ARG A 305 4.03 7.37 21.11
C ARG A 305 4.72 8.04 22.30
N SER A 306 5.77 8.82 22.08
CA SER A 306 6.48 9.51 23.16
C SER A 306 5.66 10.60 23.87
N GLY A 307 4.55 11.05 23.28
CA GLY A 307 3.77 12.19 23.78
C GLY A 307 4.44 13.55 23.60
N VAL A 308 5.68 13.59 23.09
CA VAL A 308 6.42 14.84 22.86
C VAL A 308 5.85 15.58 21.65
N ARG A 309 5.85 16.92 21.69
CA ARG A 309 5.51 17.75 20.53
C ARG A 309 6.54 17.51 19.42
N ILE A 310 6.08 17.25 18.19
CA ILE A 310 6.97 16.99 17.04
C ILE A 310 6.73 18.07 15.99
N GLU A 311 7.80 18.74 15.58
CA GLU A 311 7.81 19.62 14.43
C GLU A 311 8.35 18.85 13.23
N VAL A 312 7.55 18.78 12.16
CA VAL A 312 7.97 18.09 10.93
C VAL A 312 8.39 19.13 9.91
N ASP A 313 9.63 19.03 9.45
CA ASP A 313 10.21 19.86 8.40
C ASP A 313 10.53 19.03 7.15
N GLY A 314 10.57 19.67 5.98
CA GLY A 314 10.90 19.04 4.70
C GLY A 314 9.91 19.35 3.58
N PRO A 315 10.03 18.67 2.42
CA PRO A 315 9.18 18.90 1.26
C PRO A 315 7.70 18.80 1.61
N SER A 316 6.90 19.76 1.14
CA SER A 316 5.56 20.02 1.69
C SER A 316 4.65 18.80 1.78
N ARG A 317 4.63 17.95 0.74
CA ARG A 317 3.78 16.73 0.75
C ARG A 317 4.35 15.60 1.57
N GLU A 318 5.65 15.35 1.52
CA GLU A 318 6.28 14.29 2.30
C GLU A 318 6.25 14.61 3.80
N ALA A 319 6.51 15.86 4.17
CA ALA A 319 6.32 16.39 5.52
C ALA A 319 4.85 16.30 5.96
N GLU A 320 3.90 16.55 5.06
CA GLU A 320 2.48 16.38 5.34
C GLU A 320 2.11 14.91 5.60
N VAL A 321 2.61 13.95 4.81
CA VAL A 321 2.40 12.51 5.07
C VAL A 321 2.98 12.11 6.42
N ALA A 322 4.18 12.57 6.77
CA ALA A 322 4.78 12.30 8.06
C ALA A 322 3.94 12.88 9.22
N ARG A 323 3.48 14.13 9.12
CA ARG A 323 2.55 14.73 10.10
C ARG A 323 1.27 13.91 10.27
N ARG A 324 0.70 13.44 9.15
CA ARG A 324 -0.50 12.60 9.14
C ARG A 324 -0.22 11.22 9.75
N TRP A 325 0.96 10.64 9.53
CA TRP A 325 1.38 9.40 10.18
C TRP A 325 1.48 9.58 11.70
N LEU A 326 2.14 10.64 12.17
CA LEU A 326 2.23 10.95 13.59
C LEU A 326 0.84 11.11 14.23
N ARG A 327 -0.11 11.75 13.51
CA ARG A 327 -1.50 11.86 13.95
C ARG A 327 -2.21 10.51 14.02
N PHE A 328 -2.02 9.68 12.99
CA PHE A 328 -2.58 8.33 12.93
C PHE A 328 -2.11 7.48 14.11
N GLU A 329 -0.81 7.50 14.42
CA GLU A 329 -0.22 6.74 15.53
C GLU A 329 -0.68 7.23 16.91
N ARG A 330 -1.07 8.50 17.04
CA ARG A 330 -1.63 9.06 18.29
C ARG A 330 -3.09 8.69 18.55
N GLY A 331 -3.74 7.95 17.64
CA GLY A 331 -5.11 7.46 17.83
C GLY A 331 -6.18 8.56 17.82
N GLY A 332 -5.87 9.77 17.33
CA GLY A 332 -6.83 10.88 17.28
C GLY A 332 -7.24 11.46 18.65
N ALA A 333 -6.81 10.88 19.77
CA ALA A 333 -6.92 11.49 21.08
C ALA A 333 -6.12 12.80 21.03
N GLY A 334 -6.80 13.92 21.32
CA GLY A 334 -6.21 15.25 21.27
C GLY A 334 -4.87 15.26 21.99
N ALA A 335 -3.83 15.76 21.32
CA ALA A 335 -2.50 15.84 21.90
C ALA A 335 -2.61 16.66 23.19
N GLY A 336 -2.57 16.00 24.34
CA GLY A 336 -2.34 16.66 25.61
C GLY A 336 -1.06 17.48 25.43
N ALA A 337 -1.18 18.80 25.58
CA ALA A 337 -0.08 19.71 25.37
C ALA A 337 1.00 19.40 26.42
N SER A 338 2.04 18.67 26.04
CA SER A 338 3.24 18.56 26.84
C SER A 338 4.04 19.86 26.69
N ASP A 339 4.46 20.44 27.82
CA ASP A 339 5.17 21.74 27.90
C ASP A 339 6.65 21.65 27.46
N GLY A 340 7.00 20.60 26.71
CA GLY A 340 8.36 20.34 26.24
C GLY A 340 8.67 21.03 24.91
N SER A 341 9.94 21.41 24.72
CA SER A 341 10.43 21.89 23.43
C SER A 341 10.18 20.85 22.33
N PRO A 342 9.74 21.28 21.12
CA PRO A 342 9.40 20.35 20.06
C PRO A 342 10.62 19.60 19.54
N VAL A 343 10.46 18.29 19.33
CA VAL A 343 11.44 17.46 18.62
C VAL A 343 11.26 17.69 17.12
N ARG A 344 12.33 18.06 16.41
CA ARG A 344 12.30 18.22 14.96
C ARG A 344 12.49 16.89 14.25
N PHE A 345 11.59 16.59 13.31
CA PHE A 345 11.66 15.46 12.40
C PHE A 345 11.81 15.97 10.97
N GLU A 346 13.00 15.83 10.41
CA GLU A 346 13.30 16.23 9.03
C GLU A 346 12.97 15.10 8.06
N VAL A 347 12.17 15.42 7.04
CA VAL A 347 11.87 14.53 5.93
C VAL A 347 12.85 14.80 4.79
N PRO A 348 13.78 13.87 4.52
CA PRO A 348 14.81 14.08 3.51
C PRO A 348 14.19 14.21 2.11
N GLY A 349 14.77 15.12 1.33
CA GLY A 349 14.44 15.31 -0.07
C GLY A 349 14.71 14.06 -0.91
N LEU A 350 14.13 14.00 -2.11
CA LEU A 350 14.28 12.84 -2.99
C LEU A 350 15.73 12.67 -3.49
N ARG A 351 16.51 13.76 -3.51
CA ARG A 351 17.97 13.76 -3.74
C ARG A 351 18.75 12.91 -2.73
N ASP A 352 18.28 12.84 -1.50
CA ASP A 352 18.97 12.14 -0.40
C ASP A 352 18.38 10.75 -0.16
N ARG A 353 17.45 10.33 -1.02
CA ARG A 353 16.81 9.01 -1.06
C ARG A 353 16.68 8.51 -2.50
N ARG A 354 17.77 8.64 -3.27
CA ARG A 354 17.78 8.31 -4.70
C ARG A 354 17.62 6.82 -4.98
N ASP A 355 17.84 5.96 -4.00
CA ASP A 355 17.52 4.54 -4.08
C ASP A 355 16.02 4.28 -4.29
N GLU A 356 15.15 5.16 -3.76
CA GLU A 356 13.70 5.11 -3.92
C GLU A 356 13.23 5.51 -5.33
N LEU A 357 14.06 6.23 -6.10
CA LEU A 357 13.64 6.83 -7.37
C LEU A 357 13.20 5.79 -8.40
N VAL A 358 13.95 4.70 -8.58
CA VAL A 358 13.62 3.68 -9.61
C VAL A 358 12.27 2.99 -9.31
N PRO A 359 12.02 2.47 -8.09
CA PRO A 359 10.71 1.97 -7.70
C PRO A 359 9.59 3.01 -7.87
N LEU A 360 9.82 4.26 -7.45
CA LEU A 360 8.85 5.35 -7.53
C LEU A 360 8.49 5.68 -8.98
N LEU A 361 9.49 5.76 -9.86
CA LEU A 361 9.32 5.95 -11.30
C LEU A 361 8.43 4.86 -11.90
N ARG A 362 8.72 3.59 -11.64
CA ARG A 362 7.90 2.47 -12.14
C ARG A 362 6.45 2.58 -11.70
N ARG A 363 6.19 2.93 -10.44
CA ARG A 363 4.83 3.11 -9.92
C ARG A 363 4.11 4.25 -10.65
N TRP A 364 4.81 5.37 -10.90
CA TRP A 364 4.25 6.47 -11.67
C TRP A 364 3.92 6.08 -13.11
N LEU A 365 4.79 5.33 -13.78
CA LEU A 365 4.51 4.86 -15.15
C LEU A 365 3.29 3.94 -15.21
N VAL A 366 3.13 3.03 -14.24
CA VAL A 366 1.93 2.19 -14.10
C VAL A 366 0.68 3.04 -13.90
N ARG A 367 0.77 4.09 -13.07
CA ARG A 367 -0.35 5.01 -12.83
C ARG A 367 -0.72 5.81 -14.08
N LEU A 368 0.26 6.21 -14.89
CA LEU A 368 0.02 7.03 -16.10
C LEU A 368 -0.57 6.22 -17.26
N ALA A 369 -0.23 4.94 -17.40
CA ALA A 369 -0.51 4.17 -18.62
C ALA A 369 -1.74 3.24 -18.54
N ALA A 370 -2.47 3.24 -17.42
CA ALA A 370 -3.31 2.13 -16.98
C ALA A 370 -2.48 0.84 -16.74
N PRO A 371 -2.92 -0.10 -15.89
CA PRO A 371 -2.08 -1.19 -15.39
C PRO A 371 -1.61 -2.19 -16.46
N GLU A 372 -2.24 -2.24 -17.64
CA GLU A 372 -1.99 -3.28 -18.64
C GLU A 372 -0.61 -3.19 -19.30
N ARG A 373 -0.11 -1.98 -19.61
CA ARG A 373 1.21 -1.78 -20.26
C ARG A 373 1.83 -0.43 -19.89
N PRO A 374 2.58 -0.33 -18.77
CA PRO A 374 3.36 0.87 -18.48
C PRO A 374 4.42 1.11 -19.57
N PRO A 375 4.69 2.37 -19.95
CA PRO A 375 5.82 2.68 -20.83
C PRO A 375 7.11 2.20 -20.18
N GLN A 376 8.06 1.86 -21.04
CA GLN A 376 9.44 1.71 -20.61
C GLN A 376 10.13 3.08 -20.61
N LEU A 377 10.93 3.35 -19.59
CA LEU A 377 11.88 4.46 -19.65
C LEU A 377 13.12 4.00 -20.40
N GLU A 378 13.57 4.78 -21.38
CA GLU A 378 14.92 4.61 -21.91
C GLU A 378 15.95 4.77 -20.79
N GLU A 379 17.08 4.07 -20.88
CA GLU A 379 18.09 4.11 -19.81
C GLU A 379 18.67 5.53 -19.63
N ALA A 380 18.85 6.26 -20.74
CA ALA A 380 19.27 7.67 -20.70
C ALA A 380 18.22 8.58 -20.03
N ALA A 381 16.92 8.31 -20.25
CA ALA A 381 15.82 9.03 -19.62
C ALA A 381 15.77 8.74 -18.11
N LEU A 382 15.97 7.47 -17.73
CA LEU A 382 16.07 7.05 -16.33
C LEU A 382 17.25 7.76 -15.65
N GLY A 383 18.45 7.71 -16.23
CA GLY A 383 19.61 8.41 -15.69
C GLY A 383 19.36 9.90 -15.52
N LEU A 384 18.72 10.54 -16.51
CA LEU A 384 18.40 11.96 -16.43
C LEU A 384 17.46 12.27 -15.27
N LEU A 385 16.35 11.52 -15.11
CA LEU A 385 15.42 11.69 -13.97
C LEU A 385 16.09 11.40 -12.63
N TRP A 386 16.94 10.37 -12.58
CA TRP A 386 17.61 9.98 -11.36
C TRP A 386 18.53 11.08 -10.84
N ARG A 387 19.27 11.78 -11.72
CA ARG A 387 20.24 12.83 -11.37
C ARG A 387 19.66 14.14 -10.84
N GLN A 388 18.38 14.43 -11.09
CA GLN A 388 17.78 15.71 -10.67
C GLN A 388 17.65 15.83 -9.14
N GLU A 389 17.60 17.07 -8.65
CA GLU A 389 17.48 17.35 -7.21
C GLU A 389 16.05 17.23 -6.67
N TRP A 390 15.04 17.40 -7.53
CA TRP A 390 13.61 17.30 -7.20
C TRP A 390 13.21 18.14 -5.97
N PRO A 391 13.23 19.48 -6.05
CA PRO A 391 12.88 20.36 -4.92
C PRO A 391 11.44 20.18 -4.41
N GLY A 392 10.53 19.67 -5.25
CA GLY A 392 9.16 19.29 -4.86
C GLY A 392 8.96 17.79 -4.65
N GLY A 393 10.05 17.05 -4.40
CA GLY A 393 10.05 15.62 -4.10
C GLY A 393 9.34 14.76 -5.15
N GLY A 394 8.58 13.79 -4.67
CA GLY A 394 7.82 12.85 -5.52
C GLY A 394 6.72 13.53 -6.34
N VAL A 395 6.22 14.69 -5.91
CA VAL A 395 5.21 15.47 -6.65
C VAL A 395 5.81 16.11 -7.88
N ALA A 396 6.96 16.77 -7.73
CA ALA A 396 7.69 17.34 -8.87
C ALA A 396 8.05 16.26 -9.89
N LEU A 397 8.51 15.10 -9.40
CA LEU A 397 8.80 13.94 -10.22
C LEU A 397 7.56 13.44 -11.00
N GLY A 398 6.46 13.19 -10.29
CA GLY A 398 5.22 12.69 -10.90
C GLY A 398 4.66 13.65 -11.94
N ARG A 399 4.69 14.95 -11.68
CA ARG A 399 4.24 15.96 -12.65
C ARG A 399 5.18 16.06 -13.85
N CYS A 400 6.49 15.89 -13.67
CA CYS A 400 7.47 15.82 -14.77
C CYS A 400 7.21 14.60 -15.65
N LEU A 401 7.03 13.42 -15.06
CA LEU A 401 6.70 12.19 -15.80
C LEU A 401 5.38 12.30 -16.56
N ALA A 402 4.34 12.85 -15.94
CA ALA A 402 3.05 13.08 -16.60
C ALA A 402 3.21 14.01 -17.83
N ARG A 403 4.10 15.01 -17.75
CA ARG A 403 4.37 15.91 -18.87
C ARG A 403 5.20 15.23 -19.97
N ALA A 404 6.24 14.49 -19.60
CA ALA A 404 7.04 13.69 -20.54
C ALA A 404 6.17 12.69 -21.30
N TRP A 405 5.22 12.04 -20.61
CA TRP A 405 4.22 11.17 -21.23
C TRP A 405 3.35 11.88 -22.27
N ARG A 406 2.86 13.09 -21.96
CA ARG A 406 2.08 13.89 -22.92
C ARG A 406 2.89 14.29 -24.16
N PHE A 407 4.18 14.56 -24.00
CA PHE A 407 5.06 14.82 -25.14
C PHE A 407 5.27 13.60 -26.02
N ALA A 408 5.55 12.45 -25.42
CA ALA A 408 5.71 11.20 -26.14
C ALA A 408 4.41 10.76 -26.85
N ALA A 409 3.24 11.13 -26.32
CA ALA A 409 1.94 10.89 -26.96
C ALA A 409 1.67 11.79 -28.19
N GLY A 410 2.54 12.76 -28.49
CA GLY A 410 2.43 13.62 -29.68
C GLY A 410 1.17 14.48 -29.75
N GLY A 411 0.45 14.68 -28.65
CA GLY A 411 -0.84 15.39 -28.63
C GLY A 411 -2.01 14.63 -29.27
N GLN A 412 -1.77 13.54 -30.02
CA GLN A 412 -2.79 12.78 -30.74
C GLN A 412 -3.45 11.66 -29.90
N GLY A 413 -3.33 11.71 -28.58
CA GLY A 413 -3.95 10.72 -27.68
C GLY A 413 -3.36 9.30 -27.76
N GLY A 414 -2.20 9.13 -28.42
CA GLY A 414 -1.47 7.86 -28.46
C GLY A 414 -0.91 7.47 -27.08
N ARG A 415 -0.77 6.17 -26.83
CA ARG A 415 -0.06 5.65 -25.65
C ARG A 415 1.38 5.30 -26.06
N PRO A 416 2.40 6.08 -25.66
CA PRO A 416 3.76 5.79 -26.05
C PRO A 416 4.25 4.52 -25.35
N GLU A 417 4.93 3.64 -26.10
CA GLU A 417 5.55 2.44 -25.54
C GLU A 417 6.81 2.75 -24.74
N LYS A 418 7.51 3.84 -25.11
CA LYS A 418 8.76 4.28 -24.49
C LYS A 418 8.74 5.78 -24.23
N LEU A 419 9.31 6.18 -23.10
CA LEU A 419 9.62 7.58 -22.80
C LEU A 419 11.09 7.84 -23.11
N SER A 420 11.33 8.72 -24.07
CA SER A 420 12.68 9.04 -24.53
C SER A 420 13.36 10.06 -23.63
N VAL A 421 14.70 10.11 -23.69
CA VAL A 421 15.46 11.17 -23.00
C VAL A 421 15.08 12.57 -23.50
N ARG A 422 14.68 12.68 -24.78
CA ARG A 422 14.21 13.95 -25.38
C ARG A 422 12.93 14.44 -24.71
N ASP A 423 11.95 13.56 -24.49
CA ASP A 423 10.67 13.90 -23.87
C ASP A 423 10.86 14.32 -22.41
N VAL A 424 11.70 13.60 -21.67
CA VAL A 424 12.06 13.94 -20.29
C VAL A 424 12.79 15.28 -20.22
N ARG A 425 13.79 15.51 -21.07
CA ARG A 425 14.53 16.77 -21.10
C ARG A 425 13.61 17.96 -21.40
N ARG A 426 12.67 17.78 -22.34
CA ARG A 426 11.65 18.78 -22.64
C ARG A 426 10.75 19.04 -21.43
N ALA A 427 10.34 18.00 -20.73
CA ALA A 427 9.49 18.10 -19.53
C ALA A 427 10.19 18.80 -18.36
N LEU A 428 11.49 18.56 -18.15
CA LEU A 428 12.28 19.25 -17.14
C LEU A 428 12.37 20.75 -17.42
N ARG A 429 12.74 21.12 -18.67
CA ARG A 429 12.86 22.53 -19.08
C ARG A 429 11.56 23.31 -18.96
N GLU A 430 10.42 22.72 -19.33
CA GLU A 430 9.12 23.38 -19.17
C GLU A 430 8.77 23.65 -17.68
N ARG A 431 9.38 22.89 -16.76
CA ARG A 431 9.21 23.10 -15.32
C ARG A 431 10.28 23.97 -14.69
N GLY A 432 11.12 24.63 -15.50
CA GLY A 432 12.23 25.45 -15.02
C GLY A 432 13.32 24.63 -14.32
N LEU A 433 13.39 23.32 -14.56
CA LEU A 433 14.45 22.46 -14.03
C LEU A 433 15.52 22.30 -15.10
N GLU A 434 16.76 22.67 -14.76
CA GLU A 434 17.90 22.48 -15.66
C GLU A 434 18.34 21.01 -15.70
N PRO A 435 18.34 20.35 -16.87
CA PRO A 435 18.69 18.93 -16.97
C PRO A 435 20.14 18.63 -16.53
N VAL A 436 20.29 17.95 -15.40
CA VAL A 436 21.61 17.42 -14.95
C VAL A 436 22.05 16.19 -15.75
N ASP A 437 22.96 16.39 -16.70
CA ASP A 437 23.46 15.31 -17.58
C ASP A 437 24.45 14.35 -16.92
N ARG A 438 25.20 14.82 -15.93
CA ARG A 438 26.23 14.04 -15.23
C ARG A 438 26.37 14.52 -13.79
N LEU A 439 26.51 13.58 -12.84
CA LEU A 439 26.91 13.95 -11.47
C LEU A 439 28.41 14.25 -11.39
N PRO A 440 28.85 15.14 -10.48
CA PRO A 440 30.26 15.43 -10.26
C PRO A 440 31.05 14.13 -10.00
N SER A 441 32.02 13.85 -10.87
CA SER A 441 32.84 12.64 -10.75
C SER A 441 34.12 12.84 -9.95
N ARG A 442 34.59 14.07 -9.75
CA ARG A 442 35.86 14.34 -9.03
C ARG A 442 35.79 14.06 -7.54
N SER A 443 34.66 14.39 -6.93
CA SER A 443 34.38 14.19 -5.51
C SER A 443 32.92 13.78 -5.33
N PRO A 444 32.52 12.57 -5.80
CA PRO A 444 31.14 12.14 -5.69
C PRO A 444 30.79 11.88 -4.24
N ARG A 445 29.55 12.19 -3.82
CA ARG A 445 29.09 11.80 -2.49
C ARG A 445 29.07 10.28 -2.44
N ARG A 446 29.66 9.70 -1.39
CA ARG A 446 29.67 8.24 -1.18
C ARG A 446 28.26 7.64 -1.23
N ILE A 447 27.27 8.38 -0.75
CA ILE A 447 25.86 7.96 -0.76
C ILE A 447 25.28 7.87 -2.18
N ASP A 448 25.67 8.76 -3.11
CA ASP A 448 25.20 8.72 -4.50
C ASP A 448 25.69 7.46 -5.22
N LEU A 449 26.94 7.04 -4.94
CA LEU A 449 27.49 5.76 -5.43
C LEU A 449 26.67 4.57 -4.92
N LEU A 450 26.39 4.52 -3.62
CA LEU A 450 25.61 3.44 -3.01
C LEU A 450 24.20 3.38 -3.59
N PHE A 451 23.51 4.53 -3.70
CA PHE A 451 22.17 4.59 -4.28
C PHE A 451 22.15 4.14 -5.74
N ALA A 452 23.11 4.55 -6.56
CA ALA A 452 23.19 4.09 -7.95
C ALA A 452 23.42 2.57 -8.05
N LEU A 453 24.29 2.01 -7.22
CA LEU A 453 24.54 0.56 -7.17
C LEU A 453 23.32 -0.22 -6.68
N GLU A 454 22.60 0.30 -5.67
CA GLU A 454 21.40 -0.33 -5.11
C GLU A 454 20.23 -0.32 -6.09
N SER A 455 19.94 0.85 -6.68
CA SER A 455 18.86 1.03 -7.66
C SER A 455 19.03 0.17 -8.93
N THR A 456 20.25 -0.29 -9.21
CA THR A 456 20.57 -1.01 -10.46
C THR A 456 20.87 -2.48 -10.27
N ARG A 457 20.74 -3.05 -9.06
CA ARG A 457 21.01 -4.47 -8.80
C ARG A 457 20.33 -5.40 -9.80
N HIS A 458 21.07 -6.43 -10.21
CA HIS A 458 20.52 -7.57 -10.93
C HIS A 458 19.53 -8.35 -10.04
N ARG A 459 18.71 -9.21 -10.64
CA ARG A 459 17.75 -10.05 -9.90
C ARG A 459 18.42 -10.99 -8.89
N ASN A 460 19.68 -11.36 -9.12
CA ASN A 460 20.48 -12.18 -8.20
C ASN A 460 21.11 -11.38 -7.05
N GLY A 461 20.84 -10.06 -6.95
CA GLY A 461 21.34 -9.19 -5.90
C GLY A 461 22.72 -8.57 -6.16
N ASN A 462 23.42 -8.97 -7.23
CA ASN A 462 24.70 -8.38 -7.60
C ASN A 462 24.55 -6.97 -8.19
N TRP A 463 25.52 -6.10 -7.95
CA TRP A 463 25.54 -4.75 -8.51
C TRP A 463 25.71 -4.77 -10.03
N ASN A 464 24.87 -4.00 -10.75
CA ASN A 464 25.02 -3.79 -12.19
C ASN A 464 25.83 -2.50 -12.44
N ARG A 465 27.17 -2.62 -12.48
CA ARG A 465 28.06 -1.45 -12.60
C ARG A 465 27.88 -0.68 -13.90
N ALA A 466 27.63 -1.36 -15.01
CA ALA A 466 27.38 -0.70 -16.29
C ALA A 466 26.15 0.21 -16.21
N ARG A 467 25.08 -0.30 -15.62
CA ARG A 467 23.85 0.48 -15.41
C ARG A 467 24.02 1.58 -14.38
N ALA A 468 24.70 1.32 -13.26
CA ALA A 468 25.00 2.33 -12.26
C ALA A 468 25.81 3.50 -12.86
N ALA A 469 26.83 3.19 -13.68
CA ALA A 469 27.61 4.20 -14.39
C ALA A 469 26.73 5.05 -15.33
N SER A 470 25.85 4.40 -16.10
CA SER A 470 24.89 5.09 -16.98
C SER A 470 23.95 6.04 -16.21
N ILE A 471 23.42 5.60 -15.07
CA ILE A 471 22.57 6.42 -14.21
C ILE A 471 23.33 7.60 -13.59
N LEU A 472 24.62 7.45 -13.28
CA LEU A 472 25.47 8.53 -12.78
C LEU A 472 25.92 9.51 -13.89
N GLY A 473 25.78 9.12 -15.15
CA GLY A 473 26.32 9.86 -16.31
C GLY A 473 27.83 9.71 -16.43
N TRP A 474 28.38 8.57 -16.00
CA TRP A 474 29.80 8.25 -16.05
C TRP A 474 30.07 7.05 -16.95
N ASP A 475 31.32 6.90 -17.39
CA ASP A 475 31.81 5.63 -17.92
C ASP A 475 32.09 4.62 -16.79
N THR A 476 32.19 3.34 -17.14
CA THR A 476 32.41 2.24 -16.19
C THR A 476 33.77 2.28 -15.51
N VAL A 477 34.79 2.84 -16.18
CA VAL A 477 36.15 2.99 -15.63
C VAL A 477 36.16 4.04 -14.52
N THR A 478 35.51 5.19 -14.75
CA THR A 478 35.29 6.23 -13.75
C THR A 478 34.54 5.66 -12.54
N LEU A 479 33.45 4.90 -12.74
CA LEU A 479 32.74 4.28 -11.62
C LEU A 479 33.65 3.32 -10.84
N ALA A 480 34.42 2.47 -11.51
CA ALA A 480 35.33 1.53 -10.85
C ALA A 480 36.40 2.24 -10.01
N ALA A 481 37.00 3.31 -10.54
CA ALA A 481 37.97 4.14 -9.82
C ALA A 481 37.34 4.75 -8.54
N ARG A 482 36.16 5.37 -8.67
CA ARG A 482 35.46 5.99 -7.53
C ARG A 482 34.95 4.98 -6.50
N MET A 483 34.58 3.78 -6.93
CA MET A 483 34.28 2.68 -6.02
C MET A 483 35.53 2.27 -5.22
N GLY A 484 36.70 2.18 -5.87
CA GLY A 484 37.97 1.90 -5.22
C GLY A 484 38.34 2.94 -4.17
N GLU A 485 38.27 4.23 -4.53
CA GLU A 485 38.51 5.35 -3.61
C GLU A 485 37.55 5.36 -2.41
N ALA A 486 36.29 4.96 -2.62
CA ALA A 486 35.27 4.90 -1.56
C ALA A 486 35.32 3.61 -0.72
N GLY A 487 36.29 2.72 -0.96
CA GLY A 487 36.42 1.44 -0.28
C GLY A 487 35.28 0.45 -0.58
N MET A 488 34.63 0.57 -1.74
CA MET A 488 33.58 -0.32 -2.22
C MET A 488 34.21 -1.38 -3.13
N ASP A 489 34.62 -2.50 -2.57
CA ASP A 489 35.31 -3.54 -3.32
C ASP A 489 34.38 -4.34 -4.25
N ALA A 490 34.98 -4.87 -5.31
CA ALA A 490 34.28 -5.49 -6.43
C ALA A 490 33.44 -6.73 -6.04
N LYS A 491 33.70 -7.34 -4.89
CA LYS A 491 33.11 -8.63 -4.52
C LYS A 491 31.70 -8.54 -3.96
N GLY A 492 31.14 -7.35 -3.70
CA GLY A 492 29.76 -7.19 -3.18
C GLY A 492 29.52 -7.81 -1.79
N LYS A 493 30.46 -8.61 -1.29
CA LYS A 493 30.64 -8.96 0.11
C LYS A 493 31.36 -7.79 0.72
N GLY A 494 30.62 -6.76 1.13
CA GLY A 494 31.16 -5.76 2.03
C GLY A 494 31.93 -6.52 3.11
N LYS A 495 33.26 -6.35 3.13
CA LYS A 495 34.11 -6.88 4.18
C LYS A 495 33.37 -6.53 5.47
N LYS A 496 32.94 -7.52 6.28
CA LYS A 496 32.24 -7.27 7.54
C LYS A 496 33.18 -6.38 8.36
N VAL A 497 32.97 -5.06 8.28
CA VAL A 497 33.63 -4.12 9.17
C VAL A 497 32.98 -4.41 10.51
N GLY A 498 33.73 -5.05 11.39
CA GLY A 498 33.26 -5.39 12.72
C GLY A 498 32.70 -4.14 13.39
N GLY A 499 31.44 -4.21 13.80
CA GLY A 499 30.85 -3.41 14.87
C GLY A 499 31.09 -1.89 14.83
N ALA A 500 30.51 -1.19 13.87
CA ALA A 500 29.96 0.15 14.11
C ALA A 500 29.05 0.53 12.95
N SER A 501 27.76 0.70 13.23
CA SER A 501 26.81 1.30 12.29
C SER A 501 27.21 2.76 12.07
N CYS A 502 28.08 3.01 11.09
CA CYS A 502 28.43 4.34 10.62
C CYS A 502 27.63 4.64 9.35
N VAL A 503 26.32 4.74 9.48
CA VAL A 503 25.55 5.66 8.64
C VAL A 503 25.62 6.99 9.38
N PRO A 504 26.28 8.04 8.84
CA PRO A 504 26.22 9.36 9.43
C PRO A 504 24.75 9.79 9.48
N ARG A 505 24.28 10.19 10.66
CA ARG A 505 22.98 10.86 10.82
C ARG A 505 22.97 12.19 10.09
#